data_AF-A0A257ZCP5-F1
#
_entry.id   AF-A0A257ZCP5-F1
#
_cell.length_a   1.000
_cell.length_b   1.000
_cell.length_c   1.000
_cell.angle_alpha   90.00
_cell.angle_beta   90.00
_cell.angle_gamma   90.00
#
_symmetry.space_group_name_H-M   'P 1'
#
loop_
_entity.id
_entity.type
_entity.pdbx_description
1 polymer ?
#
loop_
_entity_poly.entity_id
_entity_poly.type
_entity_poly.pdbx_seq_one_letter_code
_entity_poly.pdbx_strand_id
1 'polypeptide(L)'
;MQRIGKISRLGLFLCVSTLALSACVSDNGLDWDLRAGGGDTSDAARQATAAAPTPDTNGIISYPDYQLATARRGESVASMAGRLGLNADDLAQANALRPTDPLREGELLLLPSRVAAAGQPTTVGGGVDISAIATTALDAAGPSGTVAGSAPVSGQPL
;
A
#
# COMPACT_ATOMS: atom_id res chain seq x y z
N MET A 1 -17.47 10.10 -68.65
CA MET A 1 -18.59 9.33 -68.07
C MET A 1 -18.09 8.55 -66.85
N GLN A 2 -18.26 9.09 -65.64
CA GLN A 2 -17.90 8.42 -64.38
C GLN A 2 -19.00 7.42 -64.00
N ARG A 3 -18.66 6.13 -63.89
CA ARG A 3 -19.53 5.14 -63.26
C ARG A 3 -19.28 5.18 -61.75
N ILE A 4 -20.07 5.98 -61.02
CA ILE A 4 -20.17 5.86 -59.57
C ILE A 4 -20.79 4.49 -59.26
N GLY A 5 -19.98 3.57 -58.75
CA GLY A 5 -20.43 2.24 -58.33
C GLY A 5 -21.34 2.37 -57.10
N LYS A 6 -22.50 1.70 -57.14
CA LYS A 6 -23.44 1.61 -56.01
C LYS A 6 -22.75 0.90 -54.84
N ILE A 7 -22.34 1.66 -53.83
CA ILE A 7 -21.81 1.11 -52.57
C ILE A 7 -22.92 0.29 -51.92
N SER A 8 -22.74 -1.04 -51.86
CA SER A 8 -23.73 -1.96 -51.31
C SER A 8 -23.89 -1.69 -49.81
N ARG A 9 -25.11 -1.37 -49.37
CA ARG A 9 -25.44 -1.13 -47.95
C ARG A 9 -25.03 -2.30 -47.06
N LEU A 10 -25.12 -3.53 -47.58
CA LEU A 10 -24.67 -4.74 -46.89
C LEU A 10 -23.15 -4.76 -46.66
N GLY A 11 -22.37 -4.27 -47.64
CA GLY A 11 -20.92 -4.13 -47.50
C GLY A 11 -20.54 -3.05 -46.48
N LEU A 12 -21.30 -1.96 -46.42
CA LEU A 12 -21.11 -0.92 -45.40
C LEU A 12 -21.38 -1.47 -43.99
N PHE A 13 -22.45 -2.24 -43.79
CA PHE A 13 -22.75 -2.86 -42.48
C PHE A 13 -21.68 -3.88 -42.06
N LEU A 14 -21.17 -4.68 -42.99
CA LEU A 14 -20.11 -5.65 -42.69
C LEU A 14 -18.82 -4.93 -42.25
N CYS A 15 -18.39 -3.89 -42.97
CA CYS A 15 -17.20 -3.11 -42.64
C CYS A 15 -17.34 -2.36 -41.31
N VAL A 16 -18.53 -1.82 -41.00
CA VAL A 16 -18.77 -1.15 -39.71
C VAL A 16 -18.72 -2.17 -38.56
N SER A 17 -19.25 -3.37 -38.78
CA SER A 17 -19.24 -4.42 -37.77
C SER A 17 -17.84 -4.96 -37.49
N THR A 18 -16.97 -5.10 -38.51
CA THR A 18 -15.57 -5.50 -38.32
C THR A 18 -14.75 -4.41 -37.62
N LEU A 19 -14.99 -3.13 -37.93
CA LEU A 19 -14.37 -2.00 -37.21
C LEU A 19 -14.80 -1.96 -35.74
N ALA A 20 -16.08 -2.18 -35.45
CA ALA A 20 -16.60 -2.24 -34.09
C ALA A 20 -16.03 -3.41 -33.28
N LEU A 21 -15.80 -4.57 -33.92
CA LEU A 21 -15.20 -5.74 -33.26
C LEU A 21 -13.71 -5.52 -32.94
N SER A 22 -12.96 -4.82 -33.79
CA SER A 22 -11.55 -4.48 -33.54
C SER A 22 -11.36 -3.51 -32.37
N ALA A 23 -12.36 -2.69 -32.05
CA ALA A 23 -12.31 -1.77 -30.91
C ALA A 23 -12.44 -2.47 -29.55
N CYS A 24 -12.86 -3.74 -29.52
CA CYS A 24 -12.93 -4.55 -28.31
C CYS A 24 -11.65 -5.36 -28.04
N VAL A 25 -10.70 -5.41 -28.99
CA VAL A 25 -9.33 -5.90 -28.75
C VAL A 25 -8.51 -4.71 -28.25
N SER A 26 -8.44 -4.57 -26.93
CA SER A 26 -7.52 -3.65 -26.26
C SER A 26 -6.11 -4.26 -26.28
N ASP A 27 -5.46 -4.21 -27.45
CA ASP A 27 -4.07 -4.63 -27.58
C ASP A 27 -3.17 -3.50 -27.03
N ASN A 28 -2.69 -3.67 -25.80
CA ASN A 28 -1.71 -2.76 -25.16
C ASN A 28 -0.29 -2.93 -25.77
N GLY A 29 -0.14 -3.60 -26.92
CA GLY A 29 1.15 -3.91 -27.54
C GLY A 29 1.61 -2.90 -28.60
N LEU A 30 0.77 -1.95 -29.02
CA LEU A 30 1.11 -0.97 -30.06
C LEU A 30 1.36 0.42 -29.45
N ASP A 31 2.62 0.66 -29.06
CA ASP A 31 3.10 1.99 -28.69
C ASP A 31 3.19 2.89 -29.93
N TRP A 32 2.37 3.94 -29.97
CA TRP A 32 2.37 4.95 -31.04
C TRP A 32 3.67 5.78 -31.07
N ASP A 33 4.53 5.66 -30.05
CA ASP A 33 5.85 6.29 -30.00
C ASP A 33 6.93 5.45 -30.73
N LEU A 34 6.62 4.22 -31.21
CA LEU A 34 7.54 3.32 -31.95
C LEU A 34 8.93 3.14 -31.32
N ARG A 35 9.11 3.55 -30.06
CA ARG A 35 10.36 3.40 -29.34
C ARG A 35 10.37 1.98 -28.82
N ALA A 36 11.19 1.14 -29.44
CA ALA A 36 11.36 -0.25 -29.05
C ALA A 36 11.92 -0.33 -27.61
N GLY A 37 11.01 -0.32 -26.62
CA GLY A 37 11.32 -0.41 -25.20
C GLY A 37 10.04 -0.39 -24.40
N GLY A 38 9.87 -1.36 -23.50
CA GLY A 38 8.70 -1.55 -22.63
C GLY A 38 8.52 -0.47 -21.56
N GLY A 39 8.59 0.80 -21.95
CA GLY A 39 8.30 1.96 -21.13
C GLY A 39 6.81 2.33 -21.14
N ASP A 40 5.92 1.33 -21.18
CA ASP A 40 4.50 1.59 -21.03
C ASP A 40 4.22 2.03 -19.58
N THR A 41 4.10 3.35 -19.39
CA THR A 41 3.80 3.96 -18.11
C THR A 41 2.29 4.13 -17.89
N SER A 42 1.44 3.56 -18.75
CA SER A 42 -0.01 3.75 -18.68
C SER A 42 -0.59 3.29 -17.34
N ASP A 43 -0.14 2.15 -16.84
CA ASP A 43 -0.58 1.65 -15.54
C ASP A 43 -0.05 2.47 -14.38
N ALA A 44 1.20 2.94 -14.45
CA ALA A 44 1.74 3.88 -13.47
C ALA A 44 0.95 5.20 -13.45
N ALA A 45 0.54 5.71 -14.63
CA ALA A 45 -0.26 6.93 -14.75
C ALA A 45 -1.69 6.75 -14.21
N ARG A 46 -2.31 5.58 -14.43
CA ARG A 46 -3.61 5.24 -13.83
C ARG A 46 -3.52 5.06 -12.32
N GLN A 47 -2.43 4.50 -11.80
CA GLN A 47 -2.21 4.37 -10.36
C GLN A 47 -1.87 5.69 -9.69
N ALA A 48 -1.27 6.65 -10.40
CA ALA A 48 -1.02 7.99 -9.85
C ALA A 48 -2.30 8.76 -9.51
N THR A 49 -3.44 8.44 -10.14
CA THR A 49 -4.75 9.02 -9.78
C THR A 49 -5.54 8.18 -8.75
N ALA A 50 -5.03 7.02 -8.35
CA ALA A 50 -5.60 6.26 -7.24
C ALA A 50 -5.45 7.06 -5.94
N ALA A 51 -6.39 6.90 -5.01
CA ALA A 51 -6.35 7.60 -3.72
C ALA A 51 -5.04 7.27 -3.00
N ALA A 52 -4.29 8.31 -2.61
CA ALA A 52 -3.03 8.15 -1.89
C ALA A 52 -3.27 7.38 -0.57
N PRO A 53 -2.37 6.45 -0.19
CA PRO A 53 -2.47 5.77 1.09
C PRO A 53 -2.48 6.78 2.24
N THR A 54 -3.37 6.60 3.20
CA THR A 54 -3.44 7.49 4.37
C THR A 54 -2.26 7.21 5.31
N PRO A 55 -1.55 8.25 5.80
CA PRO A 55 -0.49 8.07 6.78
C PRO A 55 -1.01 7.45 8.08
N ASP A 56 -0.19 6.62 8.73
CA ASP A 56 -0.49 6.09 10.06
C ASP A 56 -0.28 7.14 11.17
N THR A 57 -0.45 6.74 12.43
CA THR A 57 -0.28 7.63 13.60
C THR A 57 1.16 8.15 13.76
N ASN A 58 2.14 7.44 13.19
CA ASN A 58 3.55 7.82 13.16
C ASN A 58 3.92 8.60 11.88
N GLY A 59 2.95 8.86 11.01
CA GLY A 59 3.13 9.54 9.73
C GLY A 59 3.75 8.65 8.65
N ILE A 60 3.68 7.33 8.77
CA ILE A 60 4.21 6.38 7.79
C ILE A 60 3.16 6.12 6.71
N ILE A 61 3.57 6.22 5.46
CA ILE A 61 2.79 5.93 4.26
C ILE A 61 3.36 4.65 3.63
N SER A 62 2.56 3.59 3.63
CA SER A 62 2.96 2.28 3.12
C SER A 62 2.59 2.10 1.66
N TYR A 63 3.59 1.80 0.84
CA TYR A 63 3.44 1.28 -0.52
C TYR A 63 3.80 -0.22 -0.55
N PRO A 64 3.48 -0.93 -1.65
CA PRO A 64 3.83 -2.35 -1.79
C PRO A 64 5.33 -2.60 -1.59
N ASP A 65 6.18 -1.79 -2.23
CA ASP A 65 7.62 -2.04 -2.28
C ASP A 65 8.44 -1.12 -1.35
N TYR A 66 7.85 -0.04 -0.83
CA TYR A 66 8.56 0.93 0.01
C TYR A 66 7.65 1.63 1.02
N GLN A 67 8.25 2.37 1.93
CA GLN A 67 7.53 3.20 2.90
C GLN A 67 8.13 4.60 2.93
N LEU A 68 7.27 5.59 3.13
CA LEU A 68 7.65 6.97 3.34
C LEU A 68 7.23 7.40 4.75
N ALA A 69 7.96 8.32 5.38
CA ALA A 69 7.53 8.95 6.62
C ALA A 69 7.46 10.46 6.47
N THR A 70 6.38 11.03 7.01
CA THR A 70 6.14 12.47 7.03
C THR A 70 6.85 13.12 8.23
N ALA A 71 7.60 14.17 7.93
CA ALA A 71 8.28 15.00 8.90
C ALA A 71 7.32 15.93 9.64
N ARG A 72 7.51 16.04 10.95
CA ARG A 72 6.82 16.98 11.83
C ARG A 72 7.57 18.32 11.86
N ARG A 73 6.88 19.36 12.30
CA ARG A 73 7.46 20.71 12.40
C ARG A 73 8.67 20.72 13.35
N GLY A 74 9.81 21.19 12.85
CA GLY A 74 11.06 21.30 13.62
C GLY A 74 11.80 19.97 13.82
N GLU A 75 11.45 18.94 13.07
CA GLU A 75 12.13 17.65 13.10
C GLU A 75 13.46 17.69 12.32
N SER A 76 14.44 16.90 12.71
CA SER A 76 15.64 16.58 11.91
C SER A 76 15.61 15.11 11.51
N VAL A 77 16.50 14.72 10.58
CA VAL A 77 16.64 13.30 10.19
C VAL A 77 16.92 12.42 11.41
N ALA A 78 17.80 12.85 12.32
CA ALA A 78 18.10 12.11 13.54
C ALA A 78 16.90 11.99 14.49
N SER A 79 16.11 13.06 14.69
CA SER A 79 14.94 12.97 15.57
C SER A 79 13.81 12.13 14.96
N MET A 80 13.64 12.17 13.62
CA MET A 80 12.70 11.30 12.92
C MET A 80 13.13 9.83 13.05
N ALA A 81 14.41 9.52 12.84
CA ALA A 81 14.93 8.17 13.01
C ALA A 81 14.70 7.65 14.44
N GLY A 82 14.97 8.49 15.45
CA GLY A 82 14.69 8.17 16.86
C GLY A 82 13.21 7.90 17.14
N ARG A 83 12.30 8.69 16.54
CA ARG A 83 10.84 8.47 16.63
C ARG A 83 10.42 7.12 16.05
N LEU A 84 11.03 6.72 14.95
CA LEU A 84 10.68 5.51 14.20
C LEU A 84 11.49 4.27 14.64
N GLY A 85 12.41 4.42 15.59
CA GLY A 85 13.29 3.33 16.05
C GLY A 85 14.31 2.88 14.99
N LEU A 86 14.66 3.77 14.06
CA LEU A 86 15.62 3.53 12.99
C LEU A 86 16.99 4.13 13.31
N ASN A 87 18.02 3.63 12.63
CA ASN A 87 19.34 4.25 12.65
C ASN A 87 19.32 5.54 11.81
N ALA A 88 19.81 6.64 12.39
CA ALA A 88 19.81 7.94 11.75
C ALA A 88 20.74 8.00 10.54
N ASP A 89 21.87 7.29 10.57
CA ASP A 89 22.82 7.27 9.46
C ASP A 89 22.26 6.54 8.25
N ASP A 90 21.55 5.42 8.46
CA ASP A 90 20.91 4.66 7.39
C ASP A 90 19.76 5.45 6.74
N LEU A 91 18.96 6.15 7.55
CA LEU A 91 17.89 7.02 7.05
C LEU A 91 18.46 8.21 6.26
N ALA A 92 19.52 8.82 6.76
CA ALA A 92 20.21 9.92 6.10
C ALA A 92 20.80 9.48 4.76
N GLN A 93 21.48 8.33 4.72
CA GLN A 93 22.06 7.77 3.51
C GLN A 93 21.00 7.44 2.45
N ALA A 94 19.87 6.84 2.84
CA ALA A 94 18.78 6.50 1.92
C ALA A 94 18.14 7.73 1.24
N ASN A 95 18.20 8.89 1.91
CA ASN A 95 17.60 10.14 1.42
C ASN A 95 18.64 11.15 0.90
N ALA A 96 19.93 10.78 0.86
CA ALA A 96 21.05 11.67 0.54
C ALA A 96 21.08 12.96 1.40
N LEU A 97 20.73 12.81 2.68
CA LEU A 97 20.74 13.87 3.69
C LEU A 97 21.83 13.61 4.73
N ARG A 98 22.05 14.56 5.63
CA ARG A 98 22.84 14.37 6.85
C ARG A 98 21.91 14.17 8.06
N PRO A 99 22.31 13.41 9.09
CA PRO A 99 21.50 13.22 10.30
C PRO A 99 21.07 14.52 10.98
N THR A 100 21.89 15.57 10.85
CA THR A 100 21.67 16.89 11.46
C THR A 100 20.84 17.84 10.60
N ASP A 101 20.49 17.46 9.36
CA ASP A 101 19.76 18.36 8.48
C ASP A 101 18.33 18.58 9.02
N PRO A 102 17.86 19.84 9.07
CA PRO A 102 16.51 20.15 9.50
C PRO A 102 15.51 19.76 8.40
N LEU A 103 14.43 19.11 8.79
CA LEU A 103 13.34 18.72 7.91
C LEU A 103 12.25 19.78 7.91
N ARG A 104 11.66 20.01 6.74
CA ARG A 104 10.49 20.87 6.60
C ARG A 104 9.26 20.13 7.07
N GLU A 105 8.28 20.86 7.58
CA GLU A 105 6.99 20.26 7.93
C GLU A 105 6.34 19.63 6.69
N GLY A 106 5.89 18.38 6.82
CA GLY A 106 5.27 17.64 5.73
C GLY A 106 6.25 17.02 4.74
N GLU A 107 7.56 17.13 4.96
CA GLU A 107 8.57 16.52 4.11
C GLU A 107 8.50 14.98 4.19
N LEU A 108 8.61 14.30 3.06
CA LEU A 108 8.51 12.84 2.97
C LEU A 108 9.89 12.24 2.80
N LEU A 109 10.28 11.37 3.74
CA LEU A 109 11.55 10.64 3.69
C LEU A 109 11.30 9.18 3.39
N LEU A 110 12.10 8.61 2.49
CA LEU A 110 12.13 7.18 2.20
C LEU A 110 12.70 6.43 3.40
N LEU A 111 12.01 5.38 3.83
CA LEU A 111 12.50 4.52 4.90
C LEU A 111 13.44 3.45 4.31
N PRO A 112 14.66 3.27 4.86
CA PRO A 112 15.61 2.26 4.41
C PRO A 112 15.17 0.83 4.73
N SER A 113 14.28 0.67 5.72
CA SER A 113 13.71 -0.62 6.12
C SER A 113 12.24 -0.45 6.49
N ARG A 114 11.47 -1.53 6.35
CA ARG A 114 10.05 -1.53 6.67
C ARG A 114 9.87 -1.41 8.19
N VAL A 115 9.24 -0.33 8.63
CA VAL A 115 8.83 -0.15 10.03
C VAL A 115 7.43 -0.73 10.17
N ALA A 116 7.20 -1.48 11.26
CA ALA A 116 5.88 -2.00 11.57
C ALA A 116 4.92 -0.82 11.76
N ALA A 117 3.99 -0.65 10.82
CA ALA A 117 2.95 0.36 10.94
C ALA A 117 2.12 0.01 12.17
N ALA A 118 2.04 0.95 13.12
CA ALA A 118 1.19 0.79 14.28
C ALA A 118 -0.27 0.85 13.81
N GLY A 119 -0.90 -0.32 13.64
CA GLY A 119 -2.31 -0.44 13.30
C GLY A 119 -2.64 -0.97 11.90
N GLN A 120 -1.66 -1.36 11.09
CA GLN A 120 -1.96 -2.16 9.89
C GLN A 120 -1.73 -3.64 10.22
N PRO A 121 -2.74 -4.51 10.14
CA PRO A 121 -2.50 -5.93 10.23
C PRO A 121 -1.49 -6.28 9.14
N THR A 122 -0.33 -6.78 9.56
CA THR A 122 0.67 -7.36 8.68
C THR A 122 -0.04 -8.49 7.94
N THR A 123 -0.45 -8.25 6.70
CA THR A 123 -0.79 -9.34 5.80
C THR A 123 0.53 -9.99 5.42
N VAL A 124 1.03 -10.85 6.31
CA VAL A 124 1.98 -11.89 5.94
C VAL A 124 1.32 -12.60 4.75
N GLY A 125 2.02 -12.67 3.61
CA GLY A 125 1.53 -13.22 2.36
C GLY A 125 1.32 -14.74 2.41
N GLY A 126 0.44 -15.17 3.29
CA GLY A 126 0.05 -16.54 3.56
C GLY A 126 -1.08 -16.46 4.57
N GLY A 127 -2.28 -16.91 4.18
CA GLY A 127 -3.49 -16.81 4.98
C GLY A 127 -3.23 -17.27 6.41
N VAL A 128 -3.18 -16.31 7.33
CA VAL A 128 -3.05 -16.58 8.75
C VAL A 128 -4.41 -17.12 9.20
N ASP A 129 -4.49 -18.42 9.49
CA ASP A 129 -5.71 -19.03 10.00
C ASP A 129 -5.86 -18.70 11.48
N ILE A 130 -6.59 -17.61 11.71
CA ILE A 130 -6.86 -17.03 13.04
C ILE A 130 -7.54 -18.07 13.94
N SER A 131 -8.33 -18.98 13.36
CA SER A 131 -9.04 -20.04 14.09
C SER A 131 -8.09 -21.10 14.63
N ALA A 132 -7.09 -21.48 13.83
CA ALA A 132 -6.07 -22.44 14.25
C ALA A 132 -5.17 -21.85 15.35
N ILE A 133 -4.79 -20.58 15.23
CA ILE A 133 -4.01 -19.86 16.25
C ILE A 133 -4.81 -19.74 17.54
N ALA A 134 -6.07 -19.31 17.45
CA ALA A 134 -6.94 -19.16 18.61
C ALA A 134 -7.18 -20.50 19.33
N THR A 135 -7.40 -21.58 18.57
CA THR A 135 -7.57 -22.94 19.14
C THR A 135 -6.29 -23.40 19.85
N THR A 136 -5.12 -23.21 19.24
CA THR A 136 -3.83 -23.56 19.85
C THR A 136 -3.58 -22.78 21.13
N ALA A 137 -3.91 -21.49 21.16
CA ALA A 137 -3.77 -20.65 22.33
C ALA A 137 -4.74 -21.06 23.47
N LEU A 138 -5.99 -21.43 23.13
CA LEU A 138 -6.95 -21.94 24.11
C LEU A 138 -6.52 -23.26 24.73
N ASP A 139 -6.00 -24.18 23.90
CA ASP A 139 -5.52 -25.49 24.34
C ASP A 139 -4.28 -25.35 25.23
N ALA A 140 -3.38 -24.42 24.88
CA ALA A 140 -2.21 -24.08 25.70
C ALA A 140 -2.56 -23.34 27.01
N ALA A 141 -3.62 -22.52 27.02
CA ALA A 141 -4.08 -21.83 28.23
C ALA A 141 -4.74 -22.78 29.24
N GLY A 142 -5.21 -23.94 28.78
CA GLY A 142 -5.92 -24.92 29.59
C GLY A 142 -7.23 -24.39 30.18
N PRO A 143 -8.05 -25.23 30.84
CA PRO A 143 -9.15 -24.73 31.64
C PRO A 143 -8.56 -24.01 32.85
N SER A 144 -8.82 -22.70 32.96
CA SER A 144 -8.61 -21.93 34.19
C SER A 144 -9.49 -22.51 35.30
N GLY A 145 -9.02 -23.59 35.91
CA GLY A 145 -9.65 -24.27 37.03
C GLY A 145 -9.42 -23.49 38.31
N THR A 146 -10.52 -23.21 39.00
CA THR A 146 -10.65 -22.61 40.35
C THR A 146 -10.23 -21.14 40.49
N VAL A 147 -11.21 -20.25 40.27
CA VAL A 147 -11.35 -19.07 41.14
C VAL A 147 -11.48 -19.58 42.58
N ALA A 148 -10.40 -19.48 43.36
CA ALA A 148 -10.46 -19.65 44.80
C ALA A 148 -11.48 -18.65 45.35
N GLY A 149 -12.58 -19.16 45.90
CA GLY A 149 -13.68 -18.35 46.39
C GLY A 149 -13.19 -17.34 47.42
N SER A 150 -13.50 -16.07 47.18
CA SER A 150 -13.35 -15.00 48.15
C SER A 150 -14.14 -15.38 49.42
N ALA A 151 -13.44 -15.63 50.52
CA ALA A 151 -14.07 -15.87 51.81
C ALA A 151 -14.95 -14.66 52.20
N PRO A 152 -16.16 -14.88 52.76
CA PRO A 152 -17.01 -13.78 53.19
C PRO A 152 -16.37 -13.08 54.40
N VAL A 153 -16.19 -11.77 54.30
CA VAL A 153 -15.78 -10.91 55.42
C VAL A 153 -16.86 -11.00 56.50
N SER A 154 -16.56 -11.74 57.57
CA SER A 154 -17.39 -11.74 58.77
C SER A 154 -17.15 -10.42 59.49
N GLY A 155 -18.23 -9.68 59.71
CA GLY A 155 -18.20 -8.30 60.17
C GLY A 155 -17.59 -8.09 61.55
N GLN A 156 -17.25 -6.83 61.82
CA GLN A 156 -17.20 -6.30 63.17
C GLN A 156 -17.99 -4.98 63.23
N PRO A 157 -18.87 -4.81 64.24
CA PRO A 157 -19.63 -3.59 64.47
C PRO A 157 -18.80 -2.55 65.26
N LEU A 158 -19.38 -1.35 65.33
CA LEU A 158 -18.92 -0.13 66.01
C LEU A 158 -18.46 -0.34 67.46
#